data_AF-A0A1P8FM10-F1
#
_entry.id   AF-A0A1P8FM10-F1
#
_cell.length_a   1.000
_cell.length_b   1.000
_cell.length_c   1.000
_cell.angle_alpha   90.00
_cell.angle_beta   90.00
_cell.angle_gamma   90.00
#
_symmetry.space_group_name_H-M   'P 1'
#
loop_
_entity.id
_entity.type
_entity.pdbx_description
1 polymer ?
#
loop_
_entity_poly.entity_id
_entity_poly.type
_entity_poly.pdbx_seq_one_letter_code
_entity_poly.pdbx_strand_id
1 'polypeptide(L)'
;MILAGDSTMATRNGYGDALCGLFLWQVDCVNLARNGRSTKSFRADGSWDRVMAALRERKDGVATYVLIQFGHNDQPGKAERTTDLATEYPENLRRYVDEVRGEGATPVLVTPLTRRQFDAGGVLKNDLAPWADAMREVARERSVPLLELHAASRAAVSAMGPAAADRLAVAPPPDKEFDHTHLGAQGAALFAGMVAREIVAKVPELGAQLVVGAIELPGRIARPQLTQAQAQAYSYREVLGSWDPLAGALSKGSPVKSDFVVDGGGEADGKQRFRTLQAAVNAAVRRGGAERVHIVVRPGVHEGLVYIPADAPPISLHGEGADPSAVRIRATLDALVTGERYAKAFGPAFADAPASVAAMFNSLKARPTVGTPGSAVTWIRAPGFEAKNVTFENAHNKDRGDGTNHSQAVAVLLDDADRAHFEDVQLLGFQDTLFLSATSPERPSRAFFHRTLIEGDMDFIFGEGIGYFLDSQIRTLGDRAVSYALAPSTHYKSRFGFVFEGCRFTHDGSPNARAGTFKLARQWNRKPEAVGKVAILRSSIGAHIDAARPWADWSIGTPRYRPVIYDSDEHWDRLVAAGVDPVRDLGYPARRHPAEPFLVEYNNTEPAPVPPR
;
A
#
# COMPACT_ATOMS: atom_id res chain seq x y z
N MET A 1 -4.63 -2.87 24.21
CA MET A 1 -3.31 -2.49 24.79
C MET A 1 -3.24 -0.98 24.95
N ILE A 2 -2.77 -0.49 26.08
CA ILE A 2 -2.58 0.96 26.33
C ILE A 2 -1.09 1.22 26.59
N LEU A 3 -0.53 2.24 25.96
CA LEU A 3 0.85 2.66 26.19
C LEU A 3 0.87 3.91 27.07
N ALA A 4 1.63 3.87 28.17
CA ALA A 4 1.82 4.98 29.09
C ALA A 4 3.32 5.23 29.26
N GLY A 5 3.78 6.44 28.96
CA GLY A 5 5.21 6.70 29.02
C GLY A 5 5.63 8.11 28.65
N ASP A 6 6.95 8.27 28.58
CA ASP A 6 7.63 9.52 28.28
C ASP A 6 7.80 9.79 26.76
N SER A 7 8.66 10.75 26.42
CA SER A 7 8.94 11.16 25.05
C SER A 7 9.33 10.02 24.11
N THR A 8 10.03 8.98 24.60
CA THR A 8 10.52 7.92 23.71
C THR A 8 9.46 6.91 23.31
N MET A 9 8.31 6.93 23.98
CA MET A 9 7.12 6.14 23.64
C MET A 9 6.01 7.00 23.00
N ALA A 10 6.06 8.33 23.17
CA ALA A 10 5.03 9.26 22.70
C ALA A 10 4.81 9.25 21.18
N THR A 11 3.63 9.72 20.77
CA THR A 11 3.26 9.88 19.36
C THR A 11 4.19 10.84 18.62
N ARG A 12 4.43 10.56 17.32
CA ARG A 12 5.29 11.30 16.37
C ARG A 12 6.80 11.15 16.52
N ASN A 13 7.31 11.06 17.74
CA ASN A 13 8.75 11.16 18.02
C ASN A 13 9.26 10.12 19.03
N GLY A 14 8.45 9.11 19.29
CA GLY A 14 8.78 7.90 20.03
C GLY A 14 8.38 6.63 19.25
N TYR A 15 8.62 5.46 19.82
CA TYR A 15 8.34 4.18 19.16
C TYR A 15 6.91 3.68 19.35
N GLY A 16 6.10 4.28 20.23
CA GLY A 16 4.83 3.70 20.67
C GLY A 16 3.83 3.51 19.52
N ASP A 17 3.74 4.47 18.59
CA ASP A 17 2.85 4.34 17.42
C ASP A 17 3.34 3.23 16.48
N ALA A 18 4.66 3.10 16.32
CA ALA A 18 5.26 2.03 15.52
C ALA A 18 5.00 0.66 16.16
N LEU A 19 5.10 0.55 17.49
CA LEU A 19 4.76 -0.66 18.24
C LEU A 19 3.28 -1.01 18.12
N CYS A 20 2.37 -0.04 18.25
CA CYS A 20 0.94 -0.25 17.98
C CYS A 20 0.72 -0.80 16.56
N GLY A 21 1.50 -0.33 15.59
CA GLY A 21 1.46 -0.81 14.21
C GLY A 21 1.88 -2.27 14.01
N LEU A 22 2.52 -2.90 15.01
CA LEU A 22 2.94 -4.31 14.92
C LEU A 22 1.86 -5.30 15.36
N PHE A 23 0.70 -4.83 15.84
CA PHE A 23 -0.37 -5.71 16.32
C PHE A 23 -1.46 -5.96 15.26
N LEU A 24 -2.09 -7.14 15.34
CA LEU A 24 -3.25 -7.50 14.53
C LEU A 24 -4.42 -6.56 14.82
N TRP A 25 -5.33 -6.46 13.85
CA TRP A 25 -6.51 -5.59 13.90
C TRP A 25 -7.46 -5.86 15.07
N GLN A 26 -7.31 -6.99 15.78
CA GLN A 26 -8.09 -7.37 16.94
C GLN A 26 -7.58 -6.72 18.25
N VAL A 27 -6.38 -6.14 18.23
CA VAL A 27 -5.83 -5.42 19.39
C VAL A 27 -6.06 -3.93 19.21
N ASP A 28 -6.99 -3.39 19.99
CA ASP A 28 -7.11 -1.94 20.15
C ASP A 28 -5.87 -1.41 20.89
N CYS A 29 -4.93 -0.80 20.15
CA CYS A 29 -3.72 -0.19 20.71
C CYS A 29 -3.88 1.33 20.84
N VAL A 30 -3.83 1.84 22.06
CA VAL A 30 -3.97 3.27 22.35
C VAL A 30 -2.66 3.80 22.92
N ASN A 31 -1.99 4.69 22.18
CA ASN A 31 -0.79 5.35 22.65
C ASN A 31 -1.15 6.63 23.42
N LEU A 32 -1.04 6.58 24.75
CA LEU A 32 -1.28 7.72 25.65
C LEU A 32 0.02 8.26 26.26
N ALA A 33 1.19 7.80 25.79
CA ALA A 33 2.47 8.35 26.19
C ALA A 33 2.61 9.82 25.75
N ARG A 34 3.33 10.62 26.55
CA ARG A 34 3.41 12.06 26.32
C ARG A 34 4.82 12.60 26.42
N ASN A 35 5.15 13.42 25.43
CA ASN A 35 6.40 14.14 25.35
C ASN A 35 6.69 14.94 26.62
N GLY A 36 7.90 14.78 27.14
CA GLY A 36 8.38 15.55 28.27
C GLY A 36 7.76 15.18 29.62
N ARG A 37 7.14 14.00 29.76
CA ARG A 37 6.59 13.57 31.05
C ARG A 37 7.51 12.57 31.74
N SER A 38 7.59 12.66 33.07
CA SER A 38 8.22 11.70 33.96
C SER A 38 7.16 10.90 34.74
N THR A 39 7.58 9.94 35.56
CA THR A 39 6.66 9.21 36.46
C THR A 39 5.88 10.13 37.41
N LYS A 40 6.43 11.31 37.74
CA LYS A 40 5.78 12.34 38.55
C LYS A 40 4.87 13.24 37.74
N SER A 41 5.40 13.84 36.68
CA SER A 41 4.66 14.86 35.93
C SER A 41 3.51 14.29 35.10
N PHE A 42 3.58 13.00 34.72
CA PHE A 42 2.50 12.31 34.00
C PHE A 42 1.23 12.16 34.85
N ARG A 43 1.39 12.08 36.19
CA ARG A 43 0.26 12.17 37.12
C ARG A 43 -0.17 13.62 37.33
N ALA A 44 0.77 14.50 37.59
CA ALA A 44 0.48 15.90 37.93
C ALA A 44 -0.33 16.64 36.84
N ASP A 45 -0.17 16.28 35.56
CA ASP A 45 -0.88 16.90 34.44
C ASP A 45 -2.14 16.14 33.97
N GLY A 46 -2.58 15.13 34.73
CA GLY A 46 -3.78 14.33 34.45
C GLY A 46 -3.62 13.36 33.27
N SER A 47 -2.40 13.10 32.79
CA SER A 47 -2.20 12.12 31.71
C SER A 47 -2.47 10.69 32.19
N TRP A 48 -2.14 10.38 33.44
CA TRP A 48 -2.51 9.09 34.05
C TRP A 48 -4.02 8.91 34.17
N ASP A 49 -4.77 9.96 34.49
CA ASP A 49 -6.23 9.86 34.60
C ASP A 49 -6.88 9.45 33.27
N ARG A 50 -6.27 9.82 32.13
CA ARG A 50 -6.72 9.36 30.81
C ARG A 50 -6.45 7.87 30.57
N VAL A 51 -5.33 7.36 31.08
CA VAL A 51 -5.05 5.91 31.04
C VAL A 51 -6.09 5.16 31.85
N MET A 52 -6.40 5.65 33.06
CA MET A 52 -7.40 5.05 33.93
C MET A 52 -8.82 5.17 33.35
N ALA A 53 -9.16 6.28 32.70
CA ALA A 53 -10.43 6.44 31.99
C ALA A 53 -10.55 5.43 30.83
N ALA A 54 -9.52 5.31 29.98
CA ALA A 54 -9.49 4.34 28.90
C ALA A 54 -9.59 2.88 29.41
N LEU A 55 -8.98 2.58 30.56
CA LEU A 55 -9.15 1.28 31.22
C LEU A 55 -10.60 1.03 31.65
N ARG A 56 -11.29 2.03 32.19
CA ARG A 56 -12.69 1.88 32.66
C ARG A 56 -13.70 1.80 31.52
N GLU A 57 -13.38 2.41 30.37
CA GLU A 57 -14.23 2.39 29.17
C GLU A 57 -14.07 1.10 28.33
N ARG A 58 -13.16 0.20 28.71
CA ARG A 58 -12.94 -1.05 27.98
C ARG A 58 -14.17 -1.96 28.04
N LYS A 59 -14.33 -2.81 27.02
CA LYS A 59 -15.38 -3.83 27.00
C LYS A 59 -15.11 -4.91 28.05
N ASP A 60 -16.16 -5.36 28.72
CA ASP A 60 -16.09 -6.47 29.67
C ASP A 60 -15.53 -7.75 29.01
N GLY A 61 -14.71 -8.48 29.75
CA GLY A 61 -14.10 -9.73 29.29
C GLY A 61 -12.93 -9.58 28.31
N VAL A 62 -12.53 -8.35 27.94
CA VAL A 62 -11.36 -8.12 27.05
C VAL A 62 -10.07 -8.06 27.86
N ALA A 63 -9.13 -8.97 27.55
CA ALA A 63 -7.79 -8.94 28.11
C ALA A 63 -7.10 -7.60 27.77
N THR A 64 -6.68 -6.88 28.81
CA THR A 64 -6.13 -5.52 28.65
C THR A 64 -4.77 -5.43 29.29
N TYR A 65 -3.80 -4.94 28.51
CA TYR A 65 -2.41 -4.74 28.92
C TYR A 65 -2.09 -3.24 28.94
N VAL A 66 -1.37 -2.79 29.97
CA VAL A 66 -0.84 -1.42 30.05
C VAL A 66 0.68 -1.50 30.08
N LEU A 67 1.33 -1.06 29.01
CA LEU A 67 2.79 -0.98 28.93
C LEU A 67 3.24 0.37 29.48
N ILE A 68 4.10 0.34 30.49
CA ILE A 68 4.54 1.51 31.26
C ILE A 68 6.04 1.72 31.06
N GLN A 69 6.44 2.86 30.49
CA GLN A 69 7.85 3.19 30.19
C GLN A 69 8.21 4.62 30.62
N PHE A 70 9.14 4.77 31.55
CA PHE A 70 9.65 6.06 32.02
C PHE A 70 11.14 6.01 32.36
N GLY A 71 11.77 7.16 32.50
CA GLY A 71 13.18 7.30 32.91
C GLY A 71 13.87 8.51 32.28
N HIS A 72 13.54 8.88 31.04
CA HIS A 72 14.27 9.96 30.33
C HIS A 72 14.03 11.34 30.93
N ASN A 73 12.82 11.60 31.43
CA ASN A 73 12.46 12.88 32.03
C ASN A 73 12.51 12.85 33.56
N ASP A 74 12.71 11.67 34.14
CA ASP A 74 12.88 11.47 35.58
C ASP A 74 14.29 11.85 36.04
N GLN A 75 15.28 11.72 35.14
CA GLN A 75 16.65 12.20 35.32
C GLN A 75 16.71 13.67 35.78
N PRO A 76 17.72 14.05 36.60
CA PRO A 76 17.91 15.43 37.03
C PRO A 76 18.01 16.43 35.88
N GLY A 77 17.39 17.60 36.05
CA GLY A 77 17.61 18.75 35.16
C GLY A 77 16.42 19.71 35.05
N LYS A 78 15.20 19.21 35.25
CA LYS A 78 13.96 20.02 35.22
C LYS A 78 13.13 19.72 36.46
N ALA A 79 13.00 20.67 37.37
CA ALA A 79 12.42 20.45 38.70
C ALA A 79 10.98 19.92 38.64
N GLU A 80 10.21 20.31 37.61
CA GLU A 80 8.82 19.89 37.42
C GLU A 80 8.67 18.43 36.95
N ARG A 81 9.77 17.78 36.58
CA ARG A 81 9.80 16.39 36.07
C ARG A 81 10.73 15.48 36.86
N THR A 82 11.80 16.02 37.41
CA THR A 82 12.83 15.26 38.14
C THR A 82 12.18 14.47 39.28
N THR A 83 12.58 13.22 39.41
CA THR A 83 12.22 12.36 40.54
C THR A 83 13.47 11.91 41.27
N ASP A 84 13.37 11.74 42.58
CA ASP A 84 14.41 11.04 43.33
C ASP A 84 14.43 9.56 42.94
N LEU A 85 15.60 9.08 42.50
CA LEU A 85 15.77 7.72 41.99
C LEU A 85 15.54 6.64 43.08
N ALA A 86 15.85 6.95 44.34
CA ALA A 86 15.73 5.98 45.43
C ALA A 86 14.31 5.95 46.02
N THR A 87 13.63 7.10 46.06
CA THR A 87 12.41 7.29 46.86
C THR A 87 11.17 7.65 46.06
N GLU A 88 11.26 8.43 44.98
CA GLU A 88 10.08 8.86 44.20
C GLU A 88 9.82 7.97 42.99
N TYR A 89 10.84 7.66 42.18
CA TYR A 89 10.66 6.91 40.94
C TYR A 89 10.15 5.47 41.12
N PRO A 90 10.77 4.65 41.98
CA PRO A 90 10.28 3.29 42.22
C PRO A 90 8.86 3.31 42.80
N GLU A 91 8.56 4.27 43.67
CA GLU A 91 7.26 4.39 44.31
C GLU A 91 6.15 4.79 43.32
N ASN A 92 6.44 5.71 42.40
CA ASN A 92 5.51 6.04 41.33
C ASN A 92 5.24 4.84 40.41
N LEU A 93 6.27 4.05 40.08
CA LEU A 93 6.13 2.83 39.28
C LEU A 93 5.27 1.77 39.99
N ARG A 94 5.52 1.51 41.28
CA ARG A 94 4.68 0.61 42.11
C ARG A 94 3.23 1.05 42.06
N ARG A 95 2.98 2.35 42.26
CA ARG A 95 1.64 2.91 42.24
C ARG A 95 0.94 2.75 40.88
N TYR A 96 1.63 2.95 39.76
CA TYR A 96 1.05 2.67 38.43
C TYR A 96 0.67 1.20 38.27
N VAL A 97 1.56 0.29 38.68
CA VAL A 97 1.32 -1.16 38.63
C VAL A 97 0.10 -1.55 39.47
N ASP A 98 0.04 -1.06 40.70
CA ASP A 98 -1.01 -1.40 41.66
C ASP A 98 -2.38 -0.88 41.20
N GLU A 99 -2.43 0.33 40.63
CA GLU A 99 -3.67 0.92 40.08
C GLU A 99 -4.17 0.19 38.81
N VAL A 100 -3.28 -0.18 37.88
CA VAL A 100 -3.65 -0.97 36.69
C VAL A 100 -4.20 -2.34 37.09
N ARG A 101 -3.55 -2.99 38.05
CA ARG A 101 -4.00 -4.28 38.58
C ARG A 101 -5.33 -4.16 39.30
N GLY A 102 -5.53 -3.09 40.07
CA GLY A 102 -6.79 -2.79 40.76
C GLY A 102 -7.99 -2.64 39.82
N GLU A 103 -7.75 -2.15 38.59
CA GLU A 103 -8.76 -2.09 37.54
C GLU A 103 -8.92 -3.42 36.77
N GLY A 104 -8.22 -4.50 37.12
CA GLY A 104 -8.32 -5.81 36.48
C GLY A 104 -7.56 -5.93 35.14
N ALA A 105 -6.62 -5.04 34.86
CA ALA A 105 -5.74 -5.12 33.68
C ALA A 105 -4.34 -5.64 34.06
N THR A 106 -3.55 -6.04 33.06
CA THR A 106 -2.19 -6.56 33.24
C THR A 106 -1.16 -5.44 33.03
N PRO A 107 -0.46 -4.97 34.08
CA PRO A 107 0.64 -4.04 33.92
C PRO A 107 1.89 -4.75 33.39
N VAL A 108 2.58 -4.10 32.45
CA VAL A 108 3.84 -4.56 31.85
C VAL A 108 4.83 -3.40 31.91
N LEU A 109 5.98 -3.60 32.56
CA LEU A 109 7.02 -2.57 32.64
C LEU A 109 7.96 -2.66 31.43
N VAL A 110 8.39 -1.52 30.91
CA VAL A 110 9.35 -1.45 29.79
C VAL A 110 10.48 -0.52 30.17
N THR A 111 11.71 -1.07 30.25
CA THR A 111 12.88 -0.27 30.63
C THR A 111 13.13 0.86 29.63
N PRO A 112 13.66 2.03 30.05
CA PRO A 112 13.88 3.15 29.15
C PRO A 112 14.93 2.81 28.08
N LEU A 113 14.63 3.13 26.82
CA LEU A 113 15.60 2.94 25.73
C LEU A 113 16.90 3.73 25.96
N THR A 114 18.02 3.30 25.37
CA THR A 114 19.28 4.05 25.49
C THR A 114 19.23 5.38 24.72
N ARG A 115 19.82 6.43 25.28
CA ARG A 115 20.18 7.61 24.48
C ARG A 115 21.28 7.23 23.49
N ARG A 116 21.30 7.91 22.35
CA ARG A 116 22.29 7.71 21.27
C ARG A 116 23.49 8.64 21.42
N GLN A 117 23.96 8.82 22.66
CA GLN A 117 25.06 9.73 22.99
C GLN A 117 26.36 8.96 23.20
N PHE A 118 27.39 9.33 22.45
CA PHE A 118 28.72 8.73 22.54
C PHE A 118 29.69 9.71 23.20
N ASP A 119 30.71 9.19 23.87
CA ASP A 119 31.84 10.00 24.32
C ASP A 119 32.86 10.25 23.20
N ALA A 120 33.94 10.99 23.50
CA ALA A 120 34.98 11.32 22.53
C ALA A 120 35.73 10.08 21.99
N GLY A 121 35.69 8.95 22.69
CA GLY A 121 36.25 7.67 22.25
C GLY A 121 35.28 6.82 21.42
N GLY A 122 34.05 7.32 21.16
CA GLY A 122 33.02 6.58 20.43
C GLY A 122 32.32 5.52 21.28
N VAL A 123 32.41 5.59 22.61
CA VAL A 123 31.74 4.65 23.52
C VAL A 123 30.37 5.19 23.91
N LEU A 124 29.33 4.34 23.83
CA LEU A 124 27.96 4.70 24.17
C LEU A 124 27.77 4.95 25.66
N LYS A 125 27.38 6.17 26.04
CA LYS A 125 27.08 6.55 27.43
C LYS A 125 25.90 5.74 27.98
N ASN A 126 25.93 5.43 29.28
CA ASN A 126 24.92 4.61 29.95
C ASN A 126 24.20 5.33 31.10
N ASP A 127 23.65 6.50 30.81
CA ASP A 127 23.06 7.40 31.81
C ASP A 127 21.68 6.94 32.32
N LEU A 128 21.04 5.99 31.63
CA LEU A 128 19.73 5.43 32.01
C LEU A 128 19.80 4.09 32.74
N ALA A 129 20.99 3.51 32.94
CA ALA A 129 21.15 2.24 33.65
C ALA A 129 20.50 2.25 35.05
N PRO A 130 20.71 3.28 35.90
CA PRO A 130 20.15 3.29 37.25
C PRO A 130 18.61 3.29 37.26
N TRP A 131 17.99 3.93 36.27
CA TRP A 131 16.53 3.96 36.11
C TRP A 131 15.99 2.61 35.63
N ALA A 132 16.70 1.97 34.70
CA ALA A 132 16.37 0.62 34.27
C ALA A 132 16.51 -0.40 35.42
N ASP A 133 17.55 -0.27 36.26
CA ASP A 133 17.76 -1.12 37.43
C ASP A 133 16.64 -0.95 38.47
N ALA A 134 16.28 0.28 38.81
CA ALA A 134 15.14 0.56 39.69
C ALA A 134 13.83 -0.04 39.15
N MET A 135 13.58 0.05 37.83
CA MET A 135 12.41 -0.57 37.20
C MET A 135 12.46 -2.11 37.27
N ARG A 136 13.63 -2.72 37.08
CA ARG A 136 13.82 -4.18 37.25
C ARG A 136 13.46 -4.63 38.66
N GLU A 137 13.89 -3.87 39.66
CA GLU A 137 13.59 -4.16 41.06
C GLU A 137 12.09 -4.10 41.33
N VAL A 138 11.40 -3.05 40.86
CA VAL A 138 9.94 -2.93 40.99
C VAL A 138 9.22 -4.06 40.25
N ALA A 139 9.68 -4.42 39.05
CA ALA A 139 9.08 -5.52 38.28
C ALA A 139 9.15 -6.86 39.03
N ARG A 140 10.32 -7.15 39.63
CA ARG A 140 10.53 -8.33 40.48
C ARG A 140 9.70 -8.27 41.75
N GLU A 141 9.66 -7.11 42.43
CA GLU A 141 8.90 -6.90 43.67
C GLU A 141 7.39 -7.09 43.46
N ARG A 142 6.85 -6.60 42.34
CA ARG A 142 5.42 -6.67 42.01
C ARG A 142 5.04 -7.89 41.16
N SER A 143 6.00 -8.74 40.81
CA SER A 143 5.81 -9.91 39.95
C SER A 143 5.06 -9.58 38.65
N VAL A 144 5.52 -8.54 37.94
CA VAL A 144 4.96 -8.12 36.65
C VAL A 144 5.95 -8.40 35.51
N PRO A 145 5.46 -8.67 34.29
CA PRO A 145 6.34 -8.79 33.13
C PRO A 145 7.17 -7.52 32.92
N LEU A 146 8.46 -7.72 32.60
CA LEU A 146 9.39 -6.67 32.24
C LEU A 146 9.93 -6.91 30.84
N LEU A 147 9.88 -5.89 29.99
CA LEU A 147 10.45 -5.88 28.65
C LEU A 147 11.81 -5.15 28.66
N GLU A 148 12.87 -5.85 28.29
CA GLU A 148 14.26 -5.37 28.40
C GLU A 148 14.73 -4.53 27.20
N LEU A 149 14.06 -3.39 26.99
CA LEU A 149 14.41 -2.45 25.92
C LEU A 149 15.75 -1.74 26.15
N HIS A 150 16.11 -1.40 27.39
CA HIS A 150 17.36 -0.71 27.71
C HIS A 150 18.59 -1.51 27.26
N ALA A 151 18.68 -2.77 27.69
CA ALA A 151 19.80 -3.64 27.33
C ALA A 151 19.84 -3.93 25.82
N ALA A 152 18.69 -4.25 25.21
CA ALA A 152 18.60 -4.54 23.79
C ALA A 152 19.01 -3.34 22.93
N SER A 153 18.53 -2.14 23.27
CA SER A 153 18.86 -0.93 22.53
C SER A 153 20.32 -0.48 22.72
N ARG A 154 20.90 -0.64 23.91
CA ARG A 154 22.33 -0.38 24.13
C ARG A 154 23.21 -1.23 23.23
N ALA A 155 22.93 -2.53 23.16
CA ALA A 155 23.71 -3.44 22.33
C ALA A 155 23.64 -3.02 20.85
N ALA A 156 22.43 -2.74 20.34
CA ALA A 156 22.24 -2.33 18.95
C ALA A 156 22.91 -0.97 18.64
N VAL A 157 22.70 0.05 19.47
CA VAL A 157 23.27 1.38 19.24
C VAL A 157 24.80 1.36 19.37
N SER A 158 25.35 0.58 20.32
CA SER A 158 26.80 0.42 20.44
C SER A 158 27.42 -0.22 19.19
N ALA A 159 26.74 -1.21 18.60
CA ALA A 159 27.19 -1.86 17.37
C ALA A 159 27.12 -0.94 16.13
N MET A 160 26.18 0.02 16.11
CA MET A 160 26.03 0.99 15.01
C MET A 160 27.15 2.04 14.99
N GLY A 161 27.60 2.47 16.17
CA GLY A 161 28.44 3.65 16.30
C GLY A 161 27.66 4.96 16.02
N PRO A 162 28.30 6.13 16.23
CA PRO A 162 27.64 7.43 16.27
C PRO A 162 26.94 7.80 14.96
N ALA A 163 27.65 7.74 13.83
CA ALA A 163 27.12 8.21 12.55
C ALA A 163 25.90 7.42 12.06
N ALA A 164 25.85 6.11 12.32
CA ALA A 164 24.70 5.30 11.96
C ALA A 164 23.55 5.48 12.96
N ALA A 165 23.85 5.67 14.25
CA ALA A 165 22.84 5.92 15.28
C ALA A 165 22.11 7.27 15.08
N ASP A 166 22.79 8.29 14.56
CA ASP A 166 22.18 9.60 14.29
C ASP A 166 21.05 9.52 13.24
N ARG A 167 21.08 8.54 12.34
CA ARG A 167 20.02 8.30 11.34
C ARG A 167 18.69 7.86 11.96
N LEU A 168 18.71 7.45 13.24
CA LEU A 168 17.52 7.05 13.99
C LEU A 168 16.79 8.26 14.60
N ALA A 169 17.38 9.46 14.58
CA ALA A 169 16.78 10.68 15.11
C ALA A 169 15.65 11.23 14.22
N VAL A 170 14.87 12.18 14.75
CA VAL A 170 13.76 12.83 14.03
C VAL A 170 14.24 13.52 12.75
N ALA A 171 15.40 14.15 12.81
CA ALA A 171 16.08 14.78 11.69
C ALA A 171 17.59 14.49 11.78
N PRO A 172 18.33 14.47 10.67
CA PRO A 172 19.79 14.28 10.70
C PRO A 172 20.52 15.55 11.17
N PRO A 173 21.74 15.45 11.72
CA PRO A 173 22.56 16.63 11.96
C PRO A 173 22.93 17.33 10.64
N PRO A 174 23.06 18.68 10.61
CA PRO A 174 22.98 19.62 11.73
C PRO A 174 21.58 20.23 11.93
N ASP A 175 20.50 19.53 11.58
CA ASP A 175 19.13 20.05 11.72
C ASP A 175 18.84 20.50 13.17
N LYS A 176 18.09 21.58 13.33
CA LYS A 176 17.68 22.12 14.64
C LYS A 176 16.79 21.15 15.44
N GLU A 177 16.13 20.21 14.76
CA GLU A 177 15.28 19.16 15.36
C GLU A 177 16.07 17.89 15.70
N PHE A 178 17.36 17.83 15.37
CA PHE A 178 18.22 16.71 15.74
C PHE A 178 18.44 16.66 17.25
N ASP A 179 18.17 15.50 17.85
CA ASP A 179 18.68 15.14 19.16
C ASP A 179 18.89 13.62 19.30
N HIS A 180 19.61 13.24 20.36
CA HIS A 180 19.98 11.84 20.62
C HIS A 180 18.92 11.04 21.41
N THR A 181 17.70 11.56 21.54
CA THR A 181 16.62 10.99 22.35
C THR A 181 15.43 10.60 21.48
N HIS A 182 14.82 11.57 20.81
CA HIS A 182 13.61 11.41 20.02
C HIS A 182 13.88 10.64 18.72
N LEU A 183 12.90 9.89 18.26
CA LEU A 183 13.03 8.93 17.18
C LEU A 183 12.36 9.43 15.91
N GLY A 184 13.07 9.36 14.80
CA GLY A 184 12.47 9.40 13.45
C GLY A 184 11.89 8.04 13.08
N ALA A 185 11.34 7.92 11.87
CA ALA A 185 10.65 6.69 11.44
C ALA A 185 11.52 5.42 11.55
N GLN A 186 12.80 5.50 11.17
CA GLN A 186 13.74 4.37 11.26
C GLN A 186 14.02 3.97 12.72
N GLY A 187 14.20 4.97 13.60
CA GLY A 187 14.32 4.75 15.03
C GLY A 187 13.06 4.09 15.58
N ALA A 188 11.90 4.68 15.36
CA ALA A 188 10.63 4.18 15.87
C ALA A 188 10.41 2.70 15.50
N ALA A 189 10.67 2.32 14.24
CA ALA A 189 10.58 0.93 13.79
C ALA A 189 11.57 0.00 14.50
N LEU A 190 12.84 0.40 14.64
CA LEU A 190 13.87 -0.40 15.29
C LEU A 190 13.54 -0.70 16.75
N PHE A 191 13.21 0.34 17.53
CA PHE A 191 12.93 0.20 18.96
C PHE A 191 11.58 -0.51 19.19
N ALA A 192 10.56 -0.24 18.36
CA ALA A 192 9.31 -1.00 18.39
C ALA A 192 9.52 -2.50 18.15
N GLY A 193 10.37 -2.86 17.17
CA GLY A 193 10.73 -4.26 16.90
C GLY A 193 11.45 -4.94 18.06
N MET A 194 12.27 -4.21 18.83
CA MET A 194 12.88 -4.72 20.06
C MET A 194 11.83 -5.02 21.13
N VAL A 195 10.90 -4.07 21.37
CA VAL A 195 9.82 -4.26 22.34
C VAL A 195 8.90 -5.42 21.92
N ALA A 196 8.59 -5.55 20.63
CA ALA A 196 7.81 -6.67 20.11
C ALA A 196 8.47 -8.04 20.38
N ARG A 197 9.79 -8.16 20.19
CA ARG A 197 10.53 -9.39 20.55
C ARG A 197 10.39 -9.73 22.04
N GLU A 198 10.52 -8.73 22.90
CA GLU A 198 10.34 -8.91 24.34
C GLU A 198 8.90 -9.31 24.69
N ILE A 199 7.88 -8.74 24.02
CA ILE A 199 6.48 -9.10 24.21
C ILE A 199 6.26 -10.59 23.88
N VAL A 200 6.78 -11.07 22.76
CA VAL A 200 6.70 -12.51 22.41
C VAL A 200 7.29 -13.39 23.53
N ALA A 201 8.43 -12.97 24.10
CA ALA A 201 9.12 -13.75 25.10
C ALA A 201 8.50 -13.68 26.51
N LYS A 202 7.88 -12.55 26.87
CA LYS A 202 7.48 -12.24 28.26
C LYS A 202 5.98 -12.12 28.48
N VAL A 203 5.21 -11.92 27.42
CA VAL A 203 3.75 -11.76 27.45
C VAL A 203 3.15 -12.51 26.25
N PRO A 204 3.28 -13.85 26.21
CA PRO A 204 3.02 -14.65 25.02
C PRO A 204 1.58 -14.52 24.50
N GLU A 205 0.60 -14.27 25.38
CA GLU A 205 -0.79 -14.04 24.98
C GLU A 205 -0.95 -12.74 24.17
N LEU A 206 -0.23 -11.68 24.56
CA LEU A 206 -0.15 -10.43 23.80
C LEU A 206 0.75 -10.61 22.57
N GLY A 207 1.84 -11.37 22.68
CA GLY A 207 2.75 -11.66 21.58
C GLY A 207 2.11 -12.45 20.44
N ALA A 208 1.17 -13.34 20.75
CA ALA A 208 0.35 -14.04 19.77
C ALA A 208 -0.51 -13.09 18.91
N GLN A 209 -0.72 -11.85 19.39
CA GLN A 209 -1.46 -10.84 18.65
C GLN A 209 -0.57 -9.92 17.80
N LEU A 210 0.74 -10.15 17.76
CA LEU A 210 1.63 -9.45 16.84
C LEU A 210 1.43 -9.97 15.42
N VAL A 211 1.53 -9.08 14.44
CA VAL A 211 1.54 -9.44 13.02
C VAL A 211 2.78 -10.31 12.78
N VAL A 212 2.56 -11.58 12.43
CA VAL A 212 3.65 -12.48 12.04
C VAL A 212 4.41 -11.89 10.86
N GLY A 213 5.73 -11.75 11.02
CA GLY A 213 6.62 -11.07 10.07
C GLY A 213 7.10 -9.67 10.49
N ALA A 214 6.67 -9.13 11.63
CA ALA A 214 7.12 -7.84 12.18
C ALA A 214 8.57 -7.83 12.72
N ILE A 215 9.21 -9.00 12.81
CA ILE A 215 10.61 -9.16 13.24
C ILE A 215 11.32 -9.86 12.08
N GLU A 216 12.30 -9.19 11.47
CA GLU A 216 13.18 -9.80 10.47
C GLU A 216 13.74 -11.12 11.01
N LEU A 217 13.30 -12.22 10.43
CA LEU A 217 13.97 -13.50 10.62
C LEU A 217 15.19 -13.51 9.70
N PRO A 218 16.40 -13.81 10.21
CA PRO A 218 17.57 -14.00 9.35
C PRO A 218 17.29 -15.10 8.32
N GLY A 219 17.55 -14.82 7.03
CA GLY A 219 17.34 -15.75 5.91
C GLY A 219 16.22 -15.37 4.92
N ARG A 220 15.50 -14.27 5.13
CA ARG A 220 14.45 -13.80 4.21
C ARG A 220 15.06 -13.27 2.90
N ILE A 221 14.72 -13.89 1.76
CA ILE A 221 15.10 -13.36 0.44
C ILE A 221 14.17 -12.18 0.13
N ALA A 222 14.65 -10.95 0.31
CA ALA A 222 13.86 -9.73 0.08
C ALA A 222 13.45 -9.53 -1.40
N ARG A 223 14.03 -10.32 -2.31
CA ARG A 223 13.85 -10.22 -3.76
C ARG A 223 13.90 -11.61 -4.45
N PRO A 224 12.85 -12.44 -4.29
CA PRO A 224 12.85 -13.83 -4.76
C PRO A 224 13.05 -13.93 -6.28
N GLN A 225 13.94 -14.84 -6.70
CA GLN A 225 14.20 -15.15 -8.10
C GLN A 225 13.65 -16.53 -8.44
N LEU A 226 12.96 -16.65 -9.57
CA LEU A 226 12.54 -17.93 -10.11
C LEU A 226 13.71 -18.67 -10.77
N THR A 227 13.59 -20.00 -10.82
CA THR A 227 14.33 -20.82 -11.78
C THR A 227 13.69 -20.72 -13.17
N GLN A 228 14.42 -21.13 -14.21
CA GLN A 228 13.87 -21.20 -15.57
C GLN A 228 12.60 -22.06 -15.66
N ALA A 229 12.57 -23.21 -14.99
CA ALA A 229 11.41 -24.09 -14.97
C ALA A 229 10.20 -23.44 -14.30
N GLN A 230 10.40 -22.74 -13.17
CA GLN A 230 9.31 -22.00 -12.52
C GLN A 230 8.82 -20.84 -13.39
N ALA A 231 9.71 -20.13 -14.08
CA ALA A 231 9.33 -19.03 -14.96
C ALA A 231 8.45 -19.48 -16.15
N GLN A 232 8.57 -20.73 -16.62
CA GLN A 232 7.68 -21.27 -17.66
C GLN A 232 6.21 -21.34 -17.23
N ALA A 233 5.96 -21.50 -15.92
CA ALA A 233 4.60 -21.54 -15.35
C ALA A 233 3.86 -20.19 -15.43
N TYR A 234 4.55 -19.11 -15.81
CA TYR A 234 4.02 -17.77 -16.02
C TYR A 234 4.01 -17.37 -17.50
N SER A 235 4.26 -18.32 -18.42
CA SER A 235 4.21 -18.02 -19.84
C SER A 235 2.82 -17.50 -20.27
N TYR A 236 2.80 -16.74 -21.35
CA TYR A 236 1.59 -16.21 -21.99
C TYR A 236 0.41 -17.19 -22.03
N ARG A 237 0.65 -18.44 -22.47
CA ARG A 237 -0.40 -19.47 -22.58
C ARG A 237 -0.86 -20.02 -21.23
N GLU A 238 0.01 -20.06 -20.23
CA GLU A 238 -0.37 -20.47 -18.88
C GLU A 238 -1.29 -19.43 -18.23
N VAL A 239 -0.96 -18.14 -18.39
CA VAL A 239 -1.70 -17.04 -17.74
C VAL A 239 -3.04 -16.78 -18.42
N LEU A 240 -3.07 -16.72 -19.75
CA LEU A 240 -4.28 -16.43 -20.51
C LEU A 240 -5.12 -17.67 -20.84
N GLY A 241 -4.55 -18.87 -20.67
CA GLY A 241 -5.18 -20.14 -21.00
C GLY A 241 -5.40 -20.28 -22.50
N SER A 242 -6.63 -20.62 -22.90
CA SER A 242 -7.00 -20.80 -24.32
C SER A 242 -7.20 -19.49 -25.08
N TRP A 243 -7.11 -18.33 -24.42
CA TRP A 243 -7.28 -17.03 -25.07
C TRP A 243 -5.92 -16.56 -25.63
N ASP A 244 -5.85 -16.39 -26.95
CA ASP A 244 -4.65 -15.97 -27.69
C ASP A 244 -4.88 -14.62 -28.39
N PRO A 245 -4.75 -13.47 -27.67
CA PRO A 245 -4.86 -12.16 -28.29
C PRO A 245 -3.80 -11.86 -29.38
N LEU A 246 -2.61 -12.48 -29.35
CA LEU A 246 -1.55 -12.24 -30.33
C LEU A 246 -1.89 -12.86 -31.70
N ALA A 247 -2.64 -13.96 -31.71
CA ALA A 247 -3.19 -14.53 -32.92
C ALA A 247 -4.40 -13.75 -33.48
N GLY A 248 -4.96 -12.81 -32.70
CA GLY A 248 -6.13 -12.01 -33.03
C GLY A 248 -5.91 -10.96 -34.12
N ALA A 249 -7.01 -10.45 -34.67
CA ALA A 249 -6.99 -9.45 -35.74
C ALA A 249 -6.35 -8.12 -35.31
N LEU A 250 -6.51 -7.73 -34.03
CA LEU A 250 -5.98 -6.48 -33.47
C LEU A 250 -4.44 -6.44 -33.53
N SER A 251 -3.78 -7.49 -33.01
CA SER A 251 -2.32 -7.61 -33.01
C SER A 251 -1.75 -7.84 -34.41
N LYS A 252 -2.47 -8.55 -35.29
CA LYS A 252 -2.06 -8.73 -36.70
C LYS A 252 -2.16 -7.45 -37.53
N GLY A 253 -2.81 -6.40 -37.01
CA GLY A 253 -3.03 -5.15 -37.77
C GLY A 253 -3.92 -5.34 -38.98
N SER A 254 -4.85 -6.30 -38.92
CA SER A 254 -5.80 -6.54 -40.00
C SER A 254 -6.61 -5.26 -40.30
N PRO A 255 -6.90 -4.95 -41.57
CA PRO A 255 -7.77 -3.83 -41.93
C PRO A 255 -9.12 -3.94 -41.23
N VAL A 256 -9.59 -2.83 -40.67
CA VAL A 256 -10.86 -2.75 -39.94
C VAL A 256 -11.86 -1.99 -40.78
N LYS A 257 -13.03 -2.61 -40.99
CA LYS A 257 -14.21 -1.90 -41.50
C LYS A 257 -14.90 -1.24 -40.31
N SER A 258 -15.01 0.09 -40.31
CA SER A 258 -15.70 0.80 -39.24
C SER A 258 -17.21 0.55 -39.29
N ASP A 259 -17.79 0.30 -38.11
CA ASP A 259 -19.24 0.37 -37.91
C ASP A 259 -19.62 1.80 -37.51
N PHE A 260 -18.81 2.41 -36.64
CA PHE A 260 -19.00 3.77 -36.14
C PHE A 260 -17.70 4.58 -36.23
N VAL A 261 -17.84 5.89 -36.40
CA VAL A 261 -16.74 6.85 -36.45
C VAL A 261 -17.00 7.96 -35.42
N VAL A 262 -15.98 8.30 -34.64
CA VAL A 262 -16.00 9.40 -33.69
C VAL A 262 -15.09 10.52 -34.18
N ASP A 263 -15.66 11.70 -34.35
CA ASP A 263 -14.96 12.91 -34.76
C ASP A 263 -15.50 14.12 -33.98
N GLY A 264 -14.72 14.62 -33.03
CA GLY A 264 -15.13 15.71 -32.15
C GLY A 264 -15.37 17.04 -32.88
N GLY A 265 -14.67 17.28 -34.00
CA GLY A 265 -14.82 18.48 -34.82
C GLY A 265 -15.75 18.32 -36.01
N GLY A 266 -16.19 17.09 -36.29
CA GLY A 266 -16.95 16.74 -37.49
C GLY A 266 -18.47 16.87 -37.35
N GLU A 267 -19.14 16.66 -38.49
CA GLU A 267 -20.59 16.49 -38.53
C GLU A 267 -20.97 15.09 -38.04
N ALA A 268 -21.87 15.04 -37.06
CA ALA A 268 -22.52 13.82 -36.60
C ALA A 268 -23.79 13.57 -37.42
N ASP A 269 -24.04 12.31 -37.79
CA ASP A 269 -25.28 11.87 -38.43
C ASP A 269 -26.20 11.11 -37.46
N GLY A 270 -25.72 10.83 -36.23
CA GLY A 270 -26.44 10.10 -35.19
C GLY A 270 -26.66 8.61 -35.49
N LYS A 271 -26.06 8.08 -36.56
CA LYS A 271 -26.20 6.69 -37.01
C LYS A 271 -24.85 5.98 -37.08
N GLN A 272 -23.91 6.55 -37.83
CA GLN A 272 -22.56 6.02 -38.03
C GLN A 272 -21.46 7.00 -37.60
N ARG A 273 -21.77 8.30 -37.48
CA ARG A 273 -20.84 9.35 -37.10
C ARG A 273 -21.31 10.07 -35.84
N PHE A 274 -20.41 10.16 -34.87
CA PHE A 274 -20.68 10.71 -33.55
C PHE A 274 -19.63 11.74 -33.16
N ARG A 275 -20.03 12.77 -32.40
CA ARG A 275 -19.09 13.77 -31.86
C ARG A 275 -18.39 13.32 -30.58
N THR A 276 -18.97 12.35 -29.87
CA THR A 276 -18.41 11.85 -28.62
C THR A 276 -18.32 10.34 -28.64
N LEU A 277 -17.32 9.81 -27.96
CA LEU A 277 -17.12 8.37 -27.86
C LEU A 277 -18.27 7.68 -27.09
N GLN A 278 -18.77 8.30 -26.01
CA GLN A 278 -19.93 7.77 -25.29
C GLN A 278 -21.16 7.62 -26.19
N ALA A 279 -21.40 8.55 -27.13
CA ALA A 279 -22.53 8.44 -28.05
C ALA A 279 -22.38 7.24 -29.02
N ALA A 280 -21.17 6.98 -29.52
CA ALA A 280 -20.88 5.80 -30.32
C ALA A 280 -21.03 4.50 -29.51
N VAL A 281 -20.58 4.48 -28.25
CA VAL A 281 -20.80 3.35 -27.33
C VAL A 281 -22.28 3.13 -27.08
N ASN A 282 -23.07 4.19 -26.85
CA ASN A 282 -24.52 4.09 -26.70
C ASN A 282 -25.18 3.47 -27.94
N ALA A 283 -24.73 3.83 -29.15
CA ALA A 283 -25.19 3.23 -30.38
C ALA A 283 -24.82 1.74 -30.49
N ALA A 284 -23.62 1.35 -30.06
CA ALA A 284 -23.19 -0.05 -30.00
C ALA A 284 -24.04 -0.88 -29.03
N VAL A 285 -24.31 -0.36 -27.83
CA VAL A 285 -25.17 -1.02 -26.84
C VAL A 285 -26.60 -1.17 -27.37
N ARG A 286 -27.16 -0.15 -28.04
CA ARG A 286 -28.49 -0.26 -28.66
C ARG A 286 -28.53 -1.25 -29.83
N ARG A 287 -27.45 -1.36 -30.60
CA ARG A 287 -27.33 -2.36 -31.67
C ARG A 287 -27.34 -3.78 -31.08
N GLY A 288 -26.64 -3.99 -29.97
CA GLY A 288 -26.54 -5.29 -29.30
C GLY A 288 -25.94 -6.37 -30.19
N GLY A 289 -26.15 -7.64 -29.81
CA GLY A 289 -25.72 -8.82 -30.57
C GLY A 289 -24.35 -9.35 -30.16
N ALA A 290 -23.94 -10.45 -30.80
CA ALA A 290 -22.68 -11.14 -30.54
C ALA A 290 -21.53 -10.68 -31.46
N GLU A 291 -21.86 -9.96 -32.54
CA GLU A 291 -20.87 -9.46 -33.50
C GLU A 291 -20.07 -8.30 -32.91
N ARG A 292 -18.77 -8.30 -33.19
CA ARG A 292 -17.86 -7.24 -32.75
C ARG A 292 -18.20 -5.92 -33.44
N VAL A 293 -18.30 -4.85 -32.67
CA VAL A 293 -18.54 -3.48 -33.15
C VAL A 293 -17.21 -2.71 -33.19
N HIS A 294 -16.86 -2.22 -34.36
CA HIS A 294 -15.63 -1.45 -34.58
C HIS A 294 -15.92 0.05 -34.58
N ILE A 295 -15.37 0.76 -33.60
CA ILE A 295 -15.45 2.21 -33.47
C ILE A 295 -14.09 2.81 -33.84
N VAL A 296 -14.05 3.55 -34.95
CA VAL A 296 -12.86 4.31 -35.36
C VAL A 296 -12.93 5.70 -34.74
N VAL A 297 -11.84 6.17 -34.15
CA VAL A 297 -11.75 7.47 -33.46
C VAL A 297 -10.73 8.33 -34.19
N ARG A 298 -11.17 9.48 -34.70
CA ARG A 298 -10.29 10.42 -35.42
C ARG A 298 -9.32 11.15 -34.48
N PRO A 299 -8.18 11.64 -34.98
CA PRO A 299 -7.21 12.37 -34.18
C PRO A 299 -7.83 13.56 -33.45
N GLY A 300 -7.44 13.77 -32.20
CA GLY A 300 -7.94 14.85 -31.35
C GLY A 300 -8.06 14.44 -29.88
N VAL A 301 -8.39 15.44 -29.05
CA VAL A 301 -8.76 15.23 -27.65
C VAL A 301 -10.27 15.09 -27.56
N HIS A 302 -10.72 13.94 -27.07
CA HIS A 302 -12.12 13.57 -26.88
C HIS A 302 -12.43 13.65 -25.39
N GLU A 303 -12.96 14.80 -24.96
CA GLU A 303 -13.31 15.06 -23.56
C GLU A 303 -14.59 14.32 -23.15
N GLY A 304 -14.56 13.72 -21.96
CA GLY A 304 -15.71 13.08 -21.32
C GLY A 304 -15.46 11.65 -20.84
N LEU A 305 -16.42 11.14 -20.08
CA LEU A 305 -16.39 9.77 -19.56
C LEU A 305 -16.89 8.78 -20.61
N VAL A 306 -16.38 7.53 -20.54
CA VAL A 306 -16.74 6.44 -21.44
C VAL A 306 -17.09 5.18 -20.65
N TYR A 307 -18.37 4.84 -20.57
CA TYR A 307 -18.91 3.69 -19.84
C TYR A 307 -19.42 2.63 -20.80
N ILE A 308 -18.83 1.45 -20.69
CA ILE A 308 -19.14 0.28 -21.50
C ILE A 308 -19.72 -0.81 -20.58
N PRO A 309 -21.03 -1.06 -20.62
CA PRO A 309 -21.70 -1.97 -19.70
C PRO A 309 -21.46 -3.44 -20.06
N ALA A 310 -21.71 -4.34 -19.11
CA ALA A 310 -21.44 -5.77 -19.28
C ALA A 310 -22.25 -6.44 -20.40
N ASP A 311 -23.39 -5.87 -20.76
CA ASP A 311 -24.30 -6.33 -21.81
C ASP A 311 -24.01 -5.71 -23.19
N ALA A 312 -22.97 -4.88 -23.32
CA ALA A 312 -22.56 -4.38 -24.62
C ALA A 312 -22.06 -5.53 -25.52
N PRO A 313 -22.24 -5.42 -26.85
CA PRO A 313 -21.51 -6.31 -27.76
C PRO A 313 -20.00 -6.14 -27.58
N PRO A 314 -19.15 -7.10 -28.01
CA PRO A 314 -17.70 -6.89 -28.03
C PRO A 314 -17.36 -5.63 -28.82
N ILE A 315 -16.70 -4.65 -28.20
CA ILE A 315 -16.34 -3.38 -28.83
C ILE A 315 -14.84 -3.34 -29.07
N SER A 316 -14.44 -2.85 -30.23
CA SER A 316 -13.05 -2.49 -30.52
C SER A 316 -12.93 -1.01 -30.84
N LEU A 317 -12.09 -0.29 -30.09
CA LEU A 317 -11.71 1.09 -30.37
C LEU A 317 -10.43 1.13 -31.20
N HIS A 318 -10.46 1.88 -32.30
CA HIS A 318 -9.31 2.06 -33.20
C HIS A 318 -9.03 3.54 -33.37
N GLY A 319 -7.92 4.02 -32.79
CA GLY A 319 -7.50 5.39 -33.00
C GLY A 319 -6.80 5.56 -34.35
N GLU A 320 -7.18 6.60 -35.08
CA GLU A 320 -6.46 7.05 -36.27
C GLU A 320 -5.24 7.90 -35.88
N GLY A 321 -4.21 7.87 -36.71
CA GLY A 321 -2.98 8.63 -36.50
C GLY A 321 -1.75 7.74 -36.47
N ALA A 322 -0.57 8.36 -36.45
CA ALA A 322 0.70 7.64 -36.53
C ALA A 322 1.04 6.87 -35.25
N ASP A 323 0.56 7.34 -34.10
CA ASP A 323 0.85 6.79 -32.79
C ASP A 323 -0.32 7.05 -31.81
N PRO A 324 -0.40 6.35 -30.66
CA PRO A 324 -1.56 6.44 -29.77
C PRO A 324 -1.79 7.82 -29.15
N SER A 325 -0.83 8.73 -29.18
CA SER A 325 -1.01 10.09 -28.67
C SER A 325 -1.90 10.96 -29.57
N ALA A 326 -2.10 10.57 -30.83
CA ALA A 326 -2.94 11.28 -31.79
C ALA A 326 -4.42 11.29 -31.39
N VAL A 327 -4.88 10.28 -30.65
CA VAL A 327 -6.25 10.17 -30.13
C VAL A 327 -6.19 10.09 -28.62
N ARG A 328 -6.77 11.07 -27.94
CA ARG A 328 -6.79 11.09 -26.47
C ARG A 328 -8.20 11.16 -25.92
N ILE A 329 -8.61 10.11 -25.21
CA ILE A 329 -9.83 10.07 -24.41
C ILE A 329 -9.49 10.59 -23.03
N ARG A 330 -10.13 11.68 -22.62
CA ARG A 330 -9.67 12.48 -21.48
C ARG A 330 -10.83 12.96 -20.62
N ALA A 331 -10.62 12.98 -19.30
CA ALA A 331 -11.43 13.79 -18.39
C ALA A 331 -10.62 14.11 -17.11
N THR A 332 -11.17 14.98 -16.26
CA THR A 332 -10.57 15.38 -14.98
C THR A 332 -11.54 15.12 -13.83
N LEU A 333 -11.28 14.11 -13.00
CA LEU A 333 -12.04 13.82 -11.79
C LEU A 333 -11.25 12.94 -10.83
N ASP A 334 -11.42 13.17 -9.53
CA ASP A 334 -10.85 12.33 -8.47
C ASP A 334 -11.91 11.61 -7.65
N ALA A 335 -11.46 10.68 -6.82
CA ALA A 335 -12.32 9.87 -5.96
C ALA A 335 -13.16 10.68 -4.96
N LEU A 336 -12.74 11.90 -4.63
CA LEU A 336 -13.39 12.77 -3.64
C LEU A 336 -14.50 13.65 -4.25
N VAL A 337 -14.68 13.64 -5.58
CA VAL A 337 -15.80 14.36 -6.22
C VAL A 337 -17.13 13.86 -5.64
N THR A 338 -18.01 14.78 -5.25
CA THR A 338 -19.35 14.43 -4.77
C THR A 338 -20.24 13.97 -5.91
N GLY A 339 -21.21 13.09 -5.63
CA GLY A 339 -22.18 12.61 -6.63
C GLY A 339 -22.92 13.75 -7.35
N GLU A 340 -23.20 14.85 -6.64
CA GLU A 340 -23.80 16.08 -7.21
C GLU A 340 -22.89 16.77 -8.22
N ARG A 341 -21.61 17.03 -7.86
CA ARG A 341 -20.65 17.67 -8.77
C ARG A 341 -20.37 16.79 -9.98
N TYR A 342 -20.24 15.49 -9.76
CA TYR A 342 -20.10 14.49 -10.82
C TYR A 342 -21.28 14.54 -11.79
N ALA A 343 -22.52 14.53 -11.26
CA ALA A 343 -23.72 14.58 -12.09
C ALA A 343 -23.85 15.90 -12.87
N LYS A 344 -23.48 17.02 -12.26
CA LYS A 344 -23.46 18.33 -12.93
C LYS A 344 -22.46 18.38 -14.07
N ALA A 345 -21.25 17.83 -13.87
CA ALA A 345 -20.18 17.87 -14.86
C ALA A 345 -20.43 16.94 -16.04
N PHE A 346 -20.91 15.71 -15.78
CA PHE A 346 -20.94 14.65 -16.80
C PHE A 346 -22.36 14.22 -17.20
N GLY A 347 -23.39 14.58 -16.44
CA GLY A 347 -24.78 14.17 -16.67
C GLY A 347 -25.31 14.40 -18.08
N PRO A 348 -25.02 15.54 -18.76
CA PRO A 348 -25.50 15.77 -20.12
C PRO A 348 -25.09 14.67 -21.13
N ALA A 349 -23.90 14.07 -20.99
CA ALA A 349 -23.44 13.00 -21.87
C ALA A 349 -24.20 11.67 -21.68
N PHE A 350 -24.91 11.52 -20.56
CA PHE A 350 -25.62 10.31 -20.17
C PHE A 350 -27.16 10.46 -20.18
N ALA A 351 -27.68 11.63 -20.57
CA ALA A 351 -29.13 11.91 -20.56
C ALA A 351 -29.94 10.91 -21.41
N ASP A 352 -29.41 10.55 -22.59
CA ASP A 352 -30.04 9.60 -23.52
C ASP A 352 -29.36 8.23 -23.53
N ALA A 353 -28.62 7.89 -22.47
CA ALA A 353 -27.87 6.64 -22.42
C ALA A 353 -28.81 5.41 -22.34
N PRO A 354 -28.44 4.26 -22.94
CA PRO A 354 -29.14 2.99 -22.73
C PRO A 354 -29.22 2.63 -21.25
N ALA A 355 -30.23 1.83 -20.86
CA ALA A 355 -30.55 1.57 -19.46
C ALA A 355 -29.35 1.04 -18.65
N SER A 356 -28.53 0.15 -19.21
CA SER A 356 -27.36 -0.42 -18.53
C SER A 356 -26.22 0.60 -18.34
N VAL A 357 -26.00 1.48 -19.31
CA VAL A 357 -25.07 2.62 -19.21
C VAL A 357 -25.57 3.64 -18.18
N ALA A 358 -26.85 4.00 -18.24
CA ALA A 358 -27.47 4.93 -17.30
C ALA A 358 -27.42 4.39 -15.86
N ALA A 359 -27.59 3.08 -15.67
CA ALA A 359 -27.46 2.43 -14.37
C ALA A 359 -26.04 2.58 -13.79
N MET A 360 -24.99 2.40 -14.60
CA MET A 360 -23.60 2.65 -14.17
C MET A 360 -23.42 4.09 -13.68
N PHE A 361 -23.86 5.07 -14.48
CA PHE A 361 -23.78 6.49 -14.13
C PHE A 361 -24.54 6.84 -12.84
N ASN A 362 -25.78 6.36 -12.74
CA ASN A 362 -26.64 6.64 -11.59
C ASN A 362 -26.10 6.02 -10.29
N SER A 363 -25.41 4.87 -10.38
CA SER A 363 -24.80 4.21 -9.22
C SER A 363 -23.70 5.03 -8.54
N LEU A 364 -23.04 5.93 -9.29
CA LEU A 364 -22.02 6.85 -8.79
C LEU A 364 -22.62 8.17 -8.31
N LYS A 365 -23.56 8.72 -9.09
CA LYS A 365 -24.30 9.96 -8.74
C LYS A 365 -24.96 9.89 -7.37
N ALA A 366 -25.44 8.72 -6.96
CA ALA A 366 -26.15 8.53 -5.69
C ALA A 366 -25.22 8.50 -4.45
N ARG A 367 -23.90 8.52 -4.63
CA ARG A 367 -22.93 8.39 -3.52
C ARG A 367 -22.54 9.74 -2.93
N PRO A 368 -22.18 9.82 -1.63
CA PRO A 368 -21.60 11.02 -1.04
C PRO A 368 -20.35 11.51 -1.78
N THR A 369 -19.45 10.58 -2.11
CA THR A 369 -18.34 10.75 -3.05
C THR A 369 -18.31 9.57 -4.02
N VAL A 370 -17.82 9.79 -5.23
CA VAL A 370 -17.80 8.75 -6.27
C VAL A 370 -16.85 7.59 -5.93
N GLY A 371 -15.81 7.87 -5.12
CA GLY A 371 -14.77 6.92 -4.71
C GLY A 371 -13.82 6.57 -5.85
N THR A 372 -12.76 5.79 -5.57
CA THR A 372 -11.78 5.39 -6.58
C THR A 372 -12.40 4.79 -7.85
N PRO A 373 -13.33 3.81 -7.78
CA PRO A 373 -13.96 3.28 -9.00
C PRO A 373 -14.71 4.35 -9.79
N GLY A 374 -15.35 5.31 -9.11
CA GLY A 374 -16.12 6.37 -9.75
C GLY A 374 -15.29 7.52 -10.30
N SER A 375 -13.97 7.49 -10.11
CA SER A 375 -13.04 8.42 -10.76
C SER A 375 -12.58 7.96 -12.15
N ALA A 376 -12.99 6.77 -12.60
CA ALA A 376 -12.58 6.21 -13.89
C ALA A 376 -13.06 7.05 -15.07
N VAL A 377 -12.12 7.50 -15.91
CA VAL A 377 -12.45 8.15 -17.20
C VAL A 377 -13.10 7.15 -18.14
N THR A 378 -12.55 5.94 -18.24
CA THR A 378 -13.12 4.84 -19.01
C THR A 378 -13.43 3.66 -18.10
N TRP A 379 -14.71 3.29 -17.97
CA TRP A 379 -15.18 2.16 -17.14
C TRP A 379 -15.75 1.07 -18.04
N ILE A 380 -15.09 -0.09 -18.03
CA ILE A 380 -15.35 -1.20 -18.93
C ILE A 380 -15.78 -2.42 -18.14
N ARG A 381 -16.96 -2.94 -18.46
CA ARG A 381 -17.51 -4.19 -17.92
C ARG A 381 -17.76 -5.25 -18.99
N ALA A 382 -17.77 -4.86 -20.26
CA ALA A 382 -17.99 -5.77 -21.38
C ALA A 382 -16.80 -6.73 -21.57
N PRO A 383 -17.03 -8.04 -21.67
CA PRO A 383 -15.97 -8.98 -22.01
C PRO A 383 -15.53 -8.80 -23.47
N GLY A 384 -14.27 -9.12 -23.76
CA GLY A 384 -13.71 -9.07 -25.12
C GLY A 384 -13.51 -7.65 -25.68
N PHE A 385 -13.49 -6.63 -24.81
CA PHE A 385 -13.15 -5.27 -25.20
C PHE A 385 -11.76 -5.21 -25.81
N GLU A 386 -11.61 -4.42 -26.87
CA GLU A 386 -10.33 -4.17 -27.54
C GLU A 386 -10.09 -2.66 -27.71
N ALA A 387 -8.84 -2.24 -27.56
CA ALA A 387 -8.41 -0.89 -27.91
C ALA A 387 -7.06 -0.92 -28.61
N LYS A 388 -6.93 -0.17 -29.70
CA LYS A 388 -5.68 0.01 -30.42
C LYS A 388 -5.40 1.46 -30.79
N ASN A 389 -4.16 1.88 -30.60
CA ASN A 389 -3.66 3.19 -31.05
C ASN A 389 -4.42 4.38 -30.42
N VAL A 390 -4.70 4.31 -29.12
CA VAL A 390 -5.45 5.33 -28.37
C VAL A 390 -4.76 5.62 -27.03
N THR A 391 -4.90 6.85 -26.56
CA THR A 391 -4.53 7.27 -25.20
C THR A 391 -5.77 7.42 -24.32
N PHE A 392 -5.74 6.86 -23.12
CA PHE A 392 -6.71 7.09 -22.04
C PHE A 392 -6.03 7.89 -20.94
N GLU A 393 -6.56 9.07 -20.59
CA GLU A 393 -5.95 9.98 -19.61
C GLU A 393 -6.96 10.43 -18.55
N ASN A 394 -6.63 10.22 -17.27
CA ASN A 394 -7.22 11.03 -16.19
C ASN A 394 -6.27 12.17 -15.84
N ALA A 395 -6.62 13.37 -16.30
CA ALA A 395 -5.74 14.54 -16.20
C ALA A 395 -5.87 15.30 -14.87
N HIS A 396 -6.63 14.78 -13.90
CA HIS A 396 -6.95 15.49 -12.66
C HIS A 396 -5.72 16.08 -11.95
N ASN A 397 -4.72 15.25 -11.69
CA ASN A 397 -3.51 15.65 -10.96
C ASN A 397 -2.60 16.52 -11.87
N LYS A 398 -2.48 16.15 -13.15
CA LYS A 398 -1.70 16.87 -14.17
C LYS A 398 -2.11 18.34 -14.30
N ASP A 399 -3.41 18.59 -14.41
CA ASP A 399 -3.96 19.92 -14.67
C ASP A 399 -3.93 20.84 -13.44
N ARG A 400 -3.88 20.26 -12.24
CA ARG A 400 -3.77 21.02 -10.99
C ARG A 400 -2.34 21.45 -10.69
N GLY A 401 -1.33 20.73 -11.21
CA GLY A 401 0.08 21.03 -10.98
C GLY A 401 0.50 20.94 -9.52
N ASP A 402 -0.27 20.26 -8.67
CA ASP A 402 -0.07 20.18 -7.24
C ASP A 402 0.77 18.96 -6.86
N GLY A 403 2.05 18.99 -7.24
CA GLY A 403 3.02 17.87 -7.21
C GLY A 403 3.21 17.07 -5.91
N THR A 404 2.42 17.30 -4.86
CA THR A 404 2.38 16.46 -3.65
C THR A 404 0.97 16.12 -3.14
N ASN A 405 -0.09 16.79 -3.61
CA ASN A 405 -1.46 16.62 -3.11
C ASN A 405 -2.34 15.79 -4.07
N HIS A 406 -1.74 14.81 -4.73
CA HIS A 406 -2.50 13.98 -5.67
C HIS A 406 -3.54 13.12 -4.94
N SER A 407 -4.70 12.98 -5.57
CA SER A 407 -5.77 12.08 -5.14
C SER A 407 -5.93 10.93 -6.14
N GLN A 408 -6.64 9.87 -5.71
CA GLN A 408 -6.95 8.72 -6.55
C GLN A 408 -7.76 9.16 -7.78
N ALA A 409 -7.25 8.87 -8.98
CA ALA A 409 -7.83 9.34 -10.24
C ALA A 409 -7.57 8.30 -11.35
N VAL A 410 -8.56 7.44 -11.59
CA VAL A 410 -8.44 6.29 -12.50
C VAL A 410 -8.60 6.72 -13.96
N ALA A 411 -7.69 6.29 -14.84
CA ALA A 411 -7.84 6.47 -16.29
C ALA A 411 -8.69 5.35 -16.89
N VAL A 412 -8.37 4.09 -16.57
CA VAL A 412 -9.12 2.91 -17.03
C VAL A 412 -9.46 1.99 -15.86
N LEU A 413 -10.73 1.65 -15.75
CA LEU A 413 -11.25 0.62 -14.86
C LEU A 413 -11.77 -0.56 -15.70
N LEU A 414 -11.15 -1.72 -15.54
CA LEU A 414 -11.69 -3.00 -15.98
C LEU A 414 -12.42 -3.63 -14.80
N ASP A 415 -13.73 -3.73 -14.88
CA ASP A 415 -14.59 -4.19 -13.79
C ASP A 415 -15.29 -5.49 -14.19
N ASP A 416 -14.65 -6.61 -13.82
CA ASP A 416 -15.00 -7.97 -14.26
C ASP A 416 -15.01 -8.16 -15.80
N ALA A 417 -14.30 -7.28 -16.54
CA ALA A 417 -14.16 -7.36 -17.98
C ALA A 417 -13.11 -8.41 -18.39
N ASP A 418 -13.54 -9.66 -18.58
CA ASP A 418 -12.65 -10.72 -19.06
C ASP A 418 -12.28 -10.54 -20.55
N ARG A 419 -11.05 -10.91 -20.90
CA ARG A 419 -10.47 -10.83 -22.24
C ARG A 419 -10.36 -9.42 -22.82
N ALA A 420 -10.05 -8.43 -21.99
CA ALA A 420 -9.78 -7.08 -22.45
C ALA A 420 -8.37 -6.97 -23.08
N HIS A 421 -8.25 -6.43 -24.29
CA HIS A 421 -6.98 -6.34 -25.03
C HIS A 421 -6.64 -4.91 -25.42
N PHE A 422 -5.47 -4.43 -25.00
CA PHE A 422 -4.91 -3.14 -25.34
C PHE A 422 -3.64 -3.33 -26.16
N GLU A 423 -3.61 -2.80 -27.38
CA GLU A 423 -2.50 -2.94 -28.34
C GLU A 423 -2.02 -1.54 -28.76
N ASP A 424 -0.75 -1.19 -28.54
CA ASP A 424 -0.23 0.16 -28.86
C ASP A 424 -1.07 1.28 -28.20
N VAL A 425 -1.23 1.23 -26.88
CA VAL A 425 -2.08 2.16 -26.11
C VAL A 425 -1.23 2.96 -25.11
N GLN A 426 -1.71 4.14 -24.71
CA GLN A 426 -1.18 4.88 -23.56
C GLN A 426 -2.24 5.00 -22.46
N LEU A 427 -1.87 4.70 -21.22
CA LEU A 427 -2.69 4.89 -20.02
C LEU A 427 -1.98 5.90 -19.11
N LEU A 428 -2.54 7.10 -19.00
CA LEU A 428 -1.88 8.24 -18.37
C LEU A 428 -2.65 8.69 -17.13
N GLY A 429 -1.94 8.85 -16.03
CA GLY A 429 -2.47 9.29 -14.76
C GLY A 429 -1.36 9.50 -13.73
N PHE A 430 -1.74 9.51 -12.46
CA PHE A 430 -0.82 9.64 -11.33
C PHE A 430 -1.12 8.52 -10.34
N GLN A 431 -1.97 8.78 -9.34
CA GLN A 431 -2.42 7.76 -8.43
C GLN A 431 -3.58 6.95 -9.02
N ASP A 432 -3.48 5.63 -8.95
CA ASP A 432 -4.53 4.68 -9.35
C ASP A 432 -4.85 4.69 -10.87
N THR A 433 -3.86 4.91 -11.76
CA THR A 433 -4.08 5.05 -13.23
C THR A 433 -4.88 3.89 -13.87
N LEU A 434 -4.53 2.63 -13.59
CA LEU A 434 -5.17 1.42 -14.15
C LEU A 434 -5.70 0.54 -13.02
N PHE A 435 -7.02 0.36 -12.99
CA PHE A 435 -7.70 -0.51 -12.03
C PHE A 435 -8.19 -1.80 -12.72
N LEU A 436 -7.61 -2.94 -12.34
CA LEU A 436 -8.04 -4.29 -12.72
C LEU A 436 -8.90 -4.90 -11.60
N SER A 437 -10.21 -4.66 -11.63
CA SER A 437 -11.16 -5.22 -10.67
C SER A 437 -11.59 -6.64 -11.05
N ALA A 438 -11.66 -7.52 -10.04
CA ALA A 438 -12.22 -8.87 -10.16
C ALA A 438 -12.99 -9.24 -8.90
N THR A 439 -14.29 -9.51 -9.02
CA THR A 439 -15.17 -9.80 -7.90
C THR A 439 -15.19 -11.28 -7.48
N SER A 440 -14.74 -12.18 -8.37
CA SER A 440 -14.71 -13.63 -8.09
C SER A 440 -13.43 -14.30 -8.61
N PRO A 441 -12.75 -15.14 -7.80
CA PRO A 441 -11.63 -15.95 -8.27
C PRO A 441 -12.05 -17.06 -9.25
N GLU A 442 -13.34 -17.41 -9.33
CA GLU A 442 -13.84 -18.47 -10.22
C GLU A 442 -14.10 -17.97 -11.64
N ARG A 443 -14.29 -16.65 -11.80
CA ARG A 443 -14.46 -15.98 -13.08
C ARG A 443 -13.29 -15.04 -13.29
N PRO A 444 -12.17 -15.52 -13.85
CA PRO A 444 -10.99 -14.68 -13.99
C PRO A 444 -11.31 -13.49 -14.91
N SER A 445 -11.02 -12.28 -14.44
CA SER A 445 -11.01 -11.05 -15.22
C SER A 445 -9.60 -10.89 -15.82
N ARG A 446 -9.40 -11.37 -17.05
CA ARG A 446 -8.08 -11.32 -17.73
C ARG A 446 -7.99 -10.11 -18.66
N ALA A 447 -6.84 -9.44 -18.61
CA ALA A 447 -6.49 -8.37 -19.53
C ALA A 447 -5.10 -8.60 -20.12
N PHE A 448 -4.93 -8.23 -21.39
CA PHE A 448 -3.67 -8.31 -22.12
C PHE A 448 -3.27 -6.92 -22.62
N PHE A 449 -2.09 -6.48 -22.24
CA PHE A 449 -1.52 -5.18 -22.60
C PHE A 449 -0.24 -5.42 -23.39
N HIS A 450 -0.22 -5.00 -24.65
CA HIS A 450 0.90 -5.24 -25.56
C HIS A 450 1.37 -3.93 -26.16
N ARG A 451 2.68 -3.65 -26.05
CA ARG A 451 3.29 -2.39 -26.48
C ARG A 451 2.55 -1.17 -25.91
N THR A 452 2.16 -1.25 -24.64
CA THR A 452 1.43 -0.21 -23.94
C THR A 452 2.38 0.64 -23.09
N LEU A 453 2.14 1.94 -23.02
CA LEU A 453 2.72 2.82 -22.00
C LEU A 453 1.72 2.98 -20.85
N ILE A 454 2.13 2.70 -19.62
CA ILE A 454 1.36 3.01 -18.42
C ILE A 454 2.18 3.95 -17.53
N GLU A 455 1.61 5.10 -17.19
CA GLU A 455 2.27 6.15 -16.42
C GLU A 455 1.53 6.48 -15.11
N GLY A 456 2.29 6.69 -14.03
CA GLY A 456 1.75 7.14 -12.75
C GLY A 456 2.80 7.24 -11.64
N ASP A 457 2.37 7.58 -10.42
CA ASP A 457 3.26 7.77 -9.27
C ASP A 457 2.97 6.81 -8.10
N MET A 458 1.70 6.55 -7.77
CA MET A 458 1.31 5.73 -6.62
C MET A 458 0.28 4.69 -7.02
N ASP A 459 0.56 3.43 -6.72
CA ASP A 459 -0.36 2.30 -6.91
C ASP A 459 -0.99 2.28 -8.32
N PHE A 460 -0.26 2.75 -9.32
CA PHE A 460 -0.87 3.16 -10.59
C PHE A 460 -1.28 1.99 -11.49
N ILE A 461 -0.88 0.76 -11.15
CA ILE A 461 -1.50 -0.48 -11.63
C ILE A 461 -1.95 -1.29 -10.41
N PHE A 462 -3.25 -1.43 -10.21
CA PHE A 462 -3.78 -2.01 -8.97
C PHE A 462 -5.06 -2.82 -9.17
N GLY A 463 -5.42 -3.59 -8.14
CA GLY A 463 -6.65 -4.39 -8.10
C GLY A 463 -6.42 -5.90 -8.03
N GLU A 464 -7.50 -6.64 -8.22
CA GLU A 464 -7.62 -8.08 -8.00
C GLU A 464 -7.45 -8.91 -9.28
N GLY A 465 -7.62 -8.31 -10.45
CA GLY A 465 -7.67 -8.98 -11.75
C GLY A 465 -6.33 -9.54 -12.24
N ILE A 466 -6.40 -10.26 -13.38
CA ILE A 466 -5.23 -10.84 -14.05
C ILE A 466 -4.81 -9.90 -15.18
N GLY A 467 -3.59 -9.37 -15.10
CA GLY A 467 -3.03 -8.51 -16.15
C GLY A 467 -1.75 -9.12 -16.70
N TYR A 468 -1.71 -9.40 -18.00
CA TYR A 468 -0.50 -9.83 -18.70
C TYR A 468 0.02 -8.69 -19.57
N PHE A 469 1.19 -8.16 -19.22
CA PHE A 469 1.84 -7.05 -19.88
C PHE A 469 3.03 -7.58 -20.69
N LEU A 470 3.00 -7.37 -22.00
CA LEU A 470 4.03 -7.81 -22.94
C LEU A 470 4.66 -6.59 -23.62
N ASP A 471 5.98 -6.53 -23.65
CA ASP A 471 6.77 -5.50 -24.36
C ASP A 471 6.31 -4.06 -24.06
N SER A 472 5.82 -3.85 -22.84
CA SER A 472 5.18 -2.62 -22.40
C SER A 472 6.11 -1.78 -21.53
N GLN A 473 5.87 -0.47 -21.50
CA GLN A 473 6.62 0.47 -20.67
C GLN A 473 5.80 0.87 -19.45
N ILE A 474 6.39 0.68 -18.27
CA ILE A 474 5.84 1.07 -16.98
C ILE A 474 6.65 2.30 -16.54
N ARG A 475 6.06 3.50 -16.61
CA ARG A 475 6.78 4.77 -16.42
C ARG A 475 6.36 5.43 -15.11
N THR A 476 7.29 5.47 -14.16
CA THR A 476 7.08 6.07 -12.86
C THR A 476 7.36 7.57 -12.87
N LEU A 477 6.40 8.35 -12.39
CA LEU A 477 6.53 9.78 -12.12
C LEU A 477 7.07 9.99 -10.70
N GLY A 478 7.97 10.95 -10.52
CA GLY A 478 8.59 11.24 -9.22
C GLY A 478 8.21 12.59 -8.64
N ASP A 479 6.99 13.05 -8.90
CA ASP A 479 6.39 14.21 -8.23
C ASP A 479 6.36 13.99 -6.70
N ARG A 480 6.03 12.76 -6.27
CA ARG A 480 6.11 12.35 -4.86
C ARG A 480 7.50 11.84 -4.48
N ALA A 481 7.87 12.02 -3.21
CA ALA A 481 9.10 11.51 -2.62
C ALA A 481 9.13 9.97 -2.49
N VAL A 482 7.97 9.32 -2.58
CA VAL A 482 7.81 7.87 -2.56
C VAL A 482 6.86 7.49 -3.68
N SER A 483 7.14 6.36 -4.33
CA SER A 483 6.33 5.79 -5.40
C SER A 483 6.27 4.27 -5.30
N TYR A 484 5.11 3.73 -5.68
CA TYR A 484 4.86 2.30 -5.86
C TYR A 484 4.22 2.11 -7.22
N ALA A 485 4.82 1.31 -8.10
CA ALA A 485 4.23 1.09 -9.42
C ALA A 485 2.96 0.23 -9.36
N LEU A 486 2.98 -0.81 -8.51
CA LEU A 486 1.97 -1.85 -8.49
C LEU A 486 1.33 -1.98 -7.10
N ALA A 487 0.01 -2.21 -7.07
CA ALA A 487 -0.72 -2.51 -5.85
C ALA A 487 -1.72 -3.68 -6.03
N PRO A 488 -1.24 -4.91 -6.20
CA PRO A 488 -2.09 -6.08 -6.38
C PRO A 488 -2.85 -6.44 -5.10
N SER A 489 -4.11 -6.85 -5.26
CA SER A 489 -5.01 -7.38 -4.23
C SER A 489 -5.60 -8.74 -4.65
N THR A 490 -4.84 -9.50 -5.44
CA THR A 490 -5.25 -10.77 -6.06
C THR A 490 -5.87 -11.72 -5.05
N HIS A 491 -6.95 -12.40 -5.41
CA HIS A 491 -7.53 -13.40 -4.52
C HIS A 491 -6.61 -14.62 -4.39
N TYR A 492 -6.42 -15.19 -3.19
CA TYR A 492 -5.48 -16.30 -2.96
C TYR A 492 -5.72 -17.53 -3.85
N LYS A 493 -7.00 -17.83 -4.15
CA LYS A 493 -7.41 -18.89 -5.07
C LYS A 493 -6.99 -18.64 -6.53
N SER A 494 -6.85 -17.39 -6.95
CA SER A 494 -6.39 -17.08 -8.30
C SER A 494 -4.91 -17.44 -8.43
N ARG A 495 -4.54 -18.24 -9.42
CA ARG A 495 -3.13 -18.62 -9.66
C ARG A 495 -2.28 -17.43 -10.09
N PHE A 496 -2.87 -16.47 -10.81
CA PHE A 496 -2.13 -15.34 -11.38
C PHE A 496 -2.71 -14.00 -10.90
N GLY A 497 -1.84 -13.01 -10.79
CA GLY A 497 -2.19 -11.60 -10.64
C GLY A 497 -1.62 -10.82 -11.82
N PHE A 498 -0.61 -9.98 -11.58
CA PHE A 498 0.06 -9.23 -12.64
C PHE A 498 1.32 -9.95 -13.14
N VAL A 499 1.47 -10.06 -14.45
CA VAL A 499 2.63 -10.70 -15.09
C VAL A 499 3.21 -9.72 -16.12
N PHE A 500 4.47 -9.38 -15.96
CA PHE A 500 5.21 -8.48 -16.85
C PHE A 500 6.30 -9.28 -17.58
N GLU A 501 6.26 -9.25 -18.90
CA GLU A 501 7.14 -10.02 -19.79
C GLU A 501 7.78 -9.07 -20.81
N GLY A 502 9.11 -8.99 -20.84
CA GLY A 502 9.80 -8.11 -21.79
C GLY A 502 9.56 -6.61 -21.55
N CYS A 503 9.07 -6.25 -20.35
CA CYS A 503 8.69 -4.89 -20.03
C CYS A 503 9.88 -4.00 -19.69
N ARG A 504 9.66 -2.68 -19.75
CA ARG A 504 10.63 -1.66 -19.30
C ARG A 504 10.04 -0.83 -18.17
N PHE A 505 10.57 -0.99 -16.97
CA PHE A 505 10.28 -0.10 -15.84
C PHE A 505 11.21 1.11 -15.92
N THR A 506 10.64 2.27 -16.21
CA THR A 506 11.34 3.52 -16.52
C THR A 506 10.84 4.64 -15.62
N HIS A 507 11.51 5.80 -15.65
CA HIS A 507 11.08 6.97 -14.88
C HIS A 507 11.15 8.25 -15.70
N ASP A 508 10.52 9.30 -15.19
CA ASP A 508 10.44 10.64 -15.79
C ASP A 508 11.73 11.47 -15.70
N GLY A 509 12.73 10.99 -14.96
CA GLY A 509 13.98 11.72 -14.73
C GLY A 509 13.92 12.78 -13.64
N SER A 510 12.85 12.84 -12.84
CA SER A 510 12.71 13.74 -11.68
C SER A 510 13.77 13.47 -10.59
N PRO A 511 14.05 14.44 -9.70
CA PRO A 511 15.01 14.24 -8.61
C PRO A 511 14.66 13.07 -7.69
N ASN A 512 13.38 12.89 -7.32
CA ASN A 512 12.94 11.78 -6.48
C ASN A 512 13.14 10.43 -7.18
N ALA A 513 12.81 10.33 -8.47
CA ALA A 513 13.06 9.10 -9.22
C ALA A 513 14.56 8.79 -9.32
N ARG A 514 15.42 9.80 -9.47
CA ARG A 514 16.88 9.60 -9.48
C ARG A 514 17.46 9.19 -8.12
N ALA A 515 16.71 9.31 -7.03
CA ALA A 515 17.18 8.92 -5.70
C ALA A 515 17.24 7.39 -5.50
N GLY A 516 16.57 6.60 -6.36
CA GLY A 516 16.66 5.14 -6.33
C GLY A 516 15.94 4.48 -5.15
N THR A 517 14.92 5.13 -4.61
CA THR A 517 14.19 4.67 -3.40
C THR A 517 12.79 4.14 -3.68
N PHE A 518 12.32 4.22 -4.92
CA PHE A 518 10.97 3.79 -5.31
C PHE A 518 10.83 2.27 -5.30
N LYS A 519 9.59 1.80 -5.36
CA LYS A 519 9.24 0.39 -5.16
C LYS A 519 8.49 -0.15 -6.38
N LEU A 520 8.74 -1.41 -6.72
CA LEU A 520 7.97 -2.14 -7.73
C LEU A 520 6.52 -2.30 -7.26
N ALA A 521 6.31 -2.80 -6.05
CA ALA A 521 4.96 -2.98 -5.53
C ALA A 521 4.86 -2.86 -4.02
N ARG A 522 3.63 -2.60 -3.56
CA ARG A 522 3.15 -2.91 -2.21
C ARG A 522 1.82 -3.64 -2.31
N GLN A 523 1.58 -4.64 -1.48
CA GLN A 523 0.39 -5.48 -1.63
C GLN A 523 -0.84 -4.77 -1.06
N TRP A 524 -1.86 -4.52 -1.87
CA TRP A 524 -3.12 -3.90 -1.43
C TRP A 524 -4.02 -4.93 -0.74
N ASN A 525 -3.54 -5.50 0.36
CA ASN A 525 -4.29 -6.51 1.10
C ASN A 525 -5.45 -5.80 1.81
N ARG A 526 -6.66 -5.81 1.27
CA ARG A 526 -7.84 -5.19 1.92
C ARG A 526 -8.56 -6.13 2.89
N LYS A 527 -8.55 -7.41 2.57
CA LYS A 527 -9.29 -8.52 3.22
C LYS A 527 -8.39 -9.75 3.36
N PRO A 528 -8.70 -10.71 4.25
CA PRO A 528 -7.86 -11.89 4.47
C PRO A 528 -7.60 -12.73 3.21
N GLU A 529 -8.53 -12.70 2.25
CA GLU A 529 -8.44 -13.46 1.00
C GLU A 529 -7.55 -12.80 -0.06
N ALA A 530 -7.12 -11.55 0.16
CA ALA A 530 -6.27 -10.82 -0.76
C ALA A 530 -4.79 -11.11 -0.48
N VAL A 531 -4.09 -11.54 -1.52
CA VAL A 531 -2.64 -11.72 -1.59
C VAL A 531 -2.14 -10.97 -2.81
N GLY A 532 -1.11 -10.14 -2.68
CA GLY A 532 -0.57 -9.44 -3.84
C GLY A 532 0.29 -10.37 -4.70
N LYS A 533 -0.12 -10.69 -5.94
CA LYS A 533 0.65 -11.54 -6.86
C LYS A 533 1.23 -10.76 -8.04
N VAL A 534 2.55 -10.81 -8.21
CA VAL A 534 3.32 -10.19 -9.29
C VAL A 534 4.44 -11.11 -9.76
N ALA A 535 4.58 -11.28 -11.07
CA ALA A 535 5.76 -11.84 -11.71
C ALA A 535 6.35 -10.84 -12.71
N ILE A 536 7.65 -10.52 -12.57
CA ILE A 536 8.38 -9.65 -13.52
C ILE A 536 9.49 -10.47 -14.18
N LEU A 537 9.36 -10.69 -15.48
CA LEU A 537 10.16 -11.65 -16.23
C LEU A 537 10.83 -10.96 -17.42
N ARG A 538 12.13 -11.22 -17.61
CA ARG A 538 12.92 -10.79 -18.78
C ARG A 538 12.74 -9.31 -19.10
N SER A 539 12.63 -8.49 -18.06
CA SER A 539 12.31 -7.08 -18.13
C SER A 539 13.50 -6.21 -17.73
N SER A 540 13.54 -4.96 -18.17
CA SER A 540 14.54 -3.99 -17.69
C SER A 540 13.98 -3.18 -16.53
N ILE A 541 14.65 -3.20 -15.38
CA ILE A 541 14.25 -2.44 -14.18
C ILE A 541 15.17 -1.23 -14.03
N GLY A 542 14.61 -0.01 -14.12
CA GLY A 542 15.38 1.23 -14.03
C GLY A 542 15.89 1.55 -12.62
N ALA A 543 16.94 2.37 -12.54
CA ALA A 543 17.64 2.73 -11.30
C ALA A 543 16.82 3.52 -10.26
N HIS A 544 15.57 3.88 -10.58
CA HIS A 544 14.67 4.54 -9.65
C HIS A 544 14.12 3.58 -8.59
N ILE A 545 14.14 2.27 -8.88
CA ILE A 545 13.71 1.22 -7.96
C ILE A 545 14.82 0.88 -6.97
N ASP A 546 14.47 0.75 -5.69
CA ASP A 546 15.35 0.23 -4.64
C ASP A 546 15.70 -1.24 -4.93
N ALA A 547 16.92 -1.47 -5.43
CA ALA A 547 17.39 -2.78 -5.85
C ALA A 547 17.47 -3.79 -4.69
N ALA A 548 17.65 -3.32 -3.44
CA ALA A 548 17.74 -4.17 -2.27
C ALA A 548 16.35 -4.55 -1.74
N ARG A 549 15.39 -3.62 -1.80
CA ARG A 549 14.03 -3.80 -1.28
C ARG A 549 12.98 -3.25 -2.25
N PRO A 550 12.78 -3.89 -3.41
CA PRO A 550 11.85 -3.38 -4.42
C PRO A 550 10.38 -3.63 -4.04
N TRP A 551 10.13 -4.56 -3.12
CA TRP A 551 8.81 -4.91 -2.61
C TRP A 551 8.61 -4.28 -1.24
N ALA A 552 7.48 -3.59 -1.05
CA ALA A 552 7.23 -2.81 0.15
C ALA A 552 6.03 -3.34 0.94
N ASP A 553 6.08 -3.07 2.24
CA ASP A 553 4.96 -3.26 3.14
C ASP A 553 3.80 -2.33 2.78
N TRP A 554 2.60 -2.74 3.18
CA TRP A 554 1.42 -1.91 3.09
C TRP A 554 1.22 -1.14 4.39
N SER A 555 1.23 0.19 4.34
CA SER A 555 0.93 1.06 5.47
C SER A 555 -0.12 2.08 5.08
N ILE A 556 -1.24 2.11 5.79
CA ILE A 556 -2.28 3.14 5.67
C ILE A 556 -2.53 3.77 7.04
N GLY A 557 -1.84 4.87 7.34
CA GLY A 557 -2.03 5.62 8.59
C GLY A 557 -1.78 4.80 9.85
N THR A 558 -2.26 5.28 11.00
CA THR A 558 -1.89 4.78 12.34
C THR A 558 -3.07 4.10 13.07
N PRO A 559 -3.07 2.75 13.19
CA PRO A 559 -2.45 1.87 12.22
C PRO A 559 -3.32 0.74 11.65
N ARG A 560 -3.09 0.47 10.36
CA ARG A 560 -3.14 -0.87 9.73
C ARG A 560 -1.86 -1.06 8.88
N TYR A 561 -0.75 -1.43 9.51
CA TYR A 561 0.48 -1.88 8.83
C TYR A 561 0.37 -3.38 8.48
N ARG A 562 0.80 -3.77 7.29
CA ARG A 562 0.82 -5.17 6.83
C ARG A 562 2.13 -5.42 6.10
N PRO A 563 3.01 -6.28 6.61
CA PRO A 563 4.27 -6.53 5.94
C PRO A 563 4.05 -7.20 4.58
N VAL A 564 4.99 -7.05 3.67
CA VAL A 564 5.01 -7.76 2.38
C VAL A 564 4.95 -9.28 2.60
N ILE A 565 4.27 -10.02 1.72
CA ILE A 565 4.13 -11.49 1.73
C ILE A 565 4.70 -12.03 0.42
N TYR A 566 5.71 -12.89 0.47
CA TYR A 566 6.40 -13.37 -0.74
C TYR A 566 5.82 -14.65 -1.32
N ASP A 567 5.18 -15.49 -0.50
CA ASP A 567 4.66 -16.79 -0.93
C ASP A 567 3.46 -17.28 -0.09
N SER A 568 2.90 -18.42 -0.49
CA SER A 568 1.75 -19.03 0.16
C SER A 568 2.02 -19.58 1.56
N ASP A 569 3.25 -19.98 1.87
CA ASP A 569 3.60 -20.47 3.21
C ASP A 569 3.62 -19.32 4.20
N GLU A 570 4.25 -18.19 3.84
CA GLU A 570 4.24 -16.97 4.64
C GLU A 570 2.81 -16.46 4.88
N HIS A 571 1.96 -16.52 3.86
CA HIS A 571 0.56 -16.14 4.02
C HIS A 571 -0.20 -17.10 4.94
N TRP A 572 -0.01 -18.41 4.78
CA TRP A 572 -0.62 -19.43 5.63
C TRP A 572 -0.23 -19.23 7.09
N ASP A 573 1.06 -19.08 7.37
CA ASP A 573 1.57 -18.90 8.72
C ASP A 573 1.05 -17.61 9.37
N ARG A 574 0.88 -16.55 8.59
CA ARG A 574 0.25 -15.31 9.05
C ARG A 574 -1.23 -15.44 9.37
N LEU A 575 -1.98 -16.20 8.57
CA LEU A 575 -3.39 -16.48 8.85
C LEU A 575 -3.53 -17.27 10.14
N VAL A 576 -2.78 -18.37 10.27
CA VAL A 576 -2.79 -19.23 11.46
C VAL A 576 -2.43 -18.42 12.71
N ALA A 577 -1.38 -17.60 12.63
CA ALA A 577 -0.99 -16.76 13.75
C ALA A 577 -2.00 -15.65 14.06
N ALA A 578 -2.79 -15.22 13.08
CA ALA A 578 -3.90 -14.31 13.28
C ALA A 578 -5.18 -14.99 13.81
N GLY A 579 -5.10 -16.28 14.18
CA GLY A 579 -6.23 -17.07 14.65
C GLY A 579 -7.22 -17.44 13.55
N VAL A 580 -6.86 -17.24 12.28
CA VAL A 580 -7.66 -17.63 11.11
C VAL A 580 -7.20 -19.00 10.63
N ASP A 581 -8.06 -19.99 10.75
CA ASP A 581 -7.84 -21.31 10.16
C ASP A 581 -8.09 -21.21 8.64
N PRO A 582 -7.07 -21.35 7.78
CA PRO A 582 -7.26 -21.13 6.35
C PRO A 582 -8.26 -22.12 5.73
N VAL A 583 -8.36 -23.34 6.25
CA VAL A 583 -9.28 -24.37 5.73
C VAL A 583 -10.71 -24.06 6.16
N ARG A 584 -10.92 -23.91 7.46
CA ARG A 584 -12.25 -23.71 8.04
C ARG A 584 -12.81 -22.33 7.73
N ASP A 585 -12.00 -21.28 7.86
CA ASP A 585 -12.47 -19.90 7.86
C ASP A 585 -12.43 -19.27 6.46
N LEU A 586 -11.49 -19.68 5.61
CA LEU A 586 -11.32 -19.12 4.25
C LEU A 586 -11.59 -20.12 3.12
N GLY A 587 -11.74 -21.41 3.42
CA GLY A 587 -12.01 -22.46 2.43
C GLY A 587 -10.79 -22.88 1.60
N TYR A 588 -9.57 -22.82 2.17
CA TYR A 588 -8.41 -23.47 1.57
C TYR A 588 -8.62 -25.00 1.56
N PRO A 589 -8.23 -25.71 0.48
CA PRO A 589 -8.30 -27.17 0.49
C PRO A 589 -7.25 -27.80 1.43
N ALA A 590 -6.04 -27.25 1.43
CA ALA A 590 -4.91 -27.62 2.29
C ALA A 590 -3.82 -26.54 2.18
N ARG A 591 -2.78 -26.63 3.01
CA ARG A 591 -1.55 -25.85 2.86
C ARG A 591 -0.89 -26.21 1.53
N ARG A 592 -0.56 -25.21 0.70
CA ARG A 592 0.08 -25.42 -0.61
C ARG A 592 1.56 -25.71 -0.39
N HIS A 593 2.01 -26.90 -0.79
CA HIS A 593 3.43 -27.27 -0.74
C HIS A 593 3.87 -27.95 -2.06
N PRO A 594 5.01 -27.58 -2.66
CA PRO A 594 5.89 -26.48 -2.24
C PRO A 594 5.19 -25.12 -2.31
N ALA A 595 5.71 -24.13 -1.57
CA ALA A 595 5.12 -22.79 -1.49
C ALA A 595 4.93 -22.18 -2.88
N GLU A 596 3.75 -21.60 -3.11
CA GLU A 596 3.46 -20.87 -4.33
C GLU A 596 4.04 -19.45 -4.23
N PRO A 597 4.86 -19.02 -5.18
CA PRO A 597 5.40 -17.68 -5.18
C PRO A 597 4.33 -16.63 -5.47
N PHE A 598 4.32 -15.55 -4.71
CA PHE A 598 3.45 -14.39 -4.91
C PHE A 598 4.19 -13.22 -5.54
N LEU A 599 5.38 -12.86 -5.06
CA LEU A 599 6.17 -11.74 -5.60
C LEU A 599 7.51 -12.26 -6.09
N VAL A 600 7.71 -12.25 -7.40
CA VAL A 600 8.86 -12.92 -8.03
C VAL A 600 9.40 -12.22 -9.25
N GLU A 601 10.68 -12.49 -9.49
CA GLU A 601 11.43 -11.99 -10.64
C GLU A 601 12.14 -13.12 -11.37
N TYR A 602 12.42 -12.92 -12.67
CA TYR A 602 13.22 -13.86 -13.45
C TYR A 602 13.98 -13.16 -14.57
N ASN A 603 15.31 -13.29 -14.56
CA ASN A 603 16.17 -12.86 -15.67
C ASN A 603 15.94 -11.39 -16.09
N ASN A 604 15.69 -10.52 -15.11
CA ASN A 604 15.58 -9.08 -15.33
C ASN A 604 16.96 -8.44 -15.44
N THR A 605 17.07 -7.35 -16.19
CA THR A 605 18.30 -6.56 -16.29
C THR A 605 18.16 -5.27 -15.49
N GLU A 606 19.22 -4.90 -14.76
CA GLU A 606 19.31 -3.63 -14.03
C GLU A 606 20.47 -2.79 -14.54
N PRO A 607 20.38 -1.45 -14.52
CA PRO A 607 21.53 -0.60 -14.69
C PRO A 607 22.54 -0.87 -13.56
N ALA A 608 23.83 -0.74 -13.86
CA ALA A 608 24.87 -0.91 -12.86
C ALA A 608 24.59 0.00 -11.65
N PRO A 609 24.81 -0.49 -10.40
CA PRO A 609 24.54 0.31 -9.21
C PRO A 609 25.32 1.62 -9.29
N VAL A 610 24.62 2.75 -9.15
CA VAL A 610 25.26 4.05 -9.03
C VAL A 610 26.03 4.01 -7.70
N PRO A 611 27.36 4.17 -7.70
CA PRO A 611 28.12 4.14 -6.45
C PRO A 611 27.59 5.23 -5.51
N PRO A 612 27.49 4.95 -4.20
CA PRO A 612 27.02 5.94 -3.23
C PRO A 612 27.88 7.20 -3.37
N ARG A 613 27.21 8.35 -3.56
CA ARG A 613 27.86 9.67 -3.56
C ARG A 613 28.22 10.11 -2.15
#